data_AF-A0AAE3STT7-F1
#
_entry.id   AF-A0AAE3STT7-F1
#
_cell.length_a   1.000
_cell.length_b   1.000
_cell.length_c   1.000
_cell.angle_alpha   90.00
_cell.angle_beta   90.00
_cell.angle_gamma   90.00
#
_symmetry.space_group_name_H-M   'P 1'
#
loop_
_entity.id
_entity.type
_entity.pdbx_description
1 polymer ?
#
loop_
_entity_poly.entity_id
_entity_poly.type
_entity_poly.pdbx_seq_one_letter_code
_entity_poly.pdbx_strand_id
1 'polypeptide(L)'
;MSTLSRLWAGNIYGTNTGNVFVELDPSNQDNLKGLIRLQDHLFGLALFDVDGKFDGKILLLCGTAKQTAEGVAAGDIEVNGTLTENGQVRGRWSSTLGTGGTFILHPHDQDNSATKQGPSPEQLHTAVRQIGAVRLYAEDVRHLIQFIASDFGHNTVTVSFRERRIETNMYAADFLNESERLGEHRYLRLYIQEPDLYGVNKMVVIELNAEGENEVRVQGAQESWVTGKAESLVAHMRSFEKPLATSVRKFGLNVNGLMLLFVVALIPDLDFWGRIAFLAAVVLIAAVVVQMHKRLIPNTVIYLSPRKPGIVGRALPTFLSWGLAFTSALVAAVIYGLINGEIPKPW
;
A
#
# COMPACT_ATOMS: atom_id res chain seq x y z
N MET A 1 -0.08 -37.25 18.55
CA MET A 1 1.33 -37.62 18.30
C MET A 1 1.70 -37.00 16.97
N SER A 2 2.68 -36.09 16.93
CA SER A 2 3.12 -35.43 15.70
C SER A 2 3.87 -36.43 14.83
N THR A 3 3.24 -36.86 13.74
CA THR A 3 3.89 -37.71 12.74
C THR A 3 4.80 -36.87 11.88
N LEU A 4 6.08 -37.25 11.79
CA LEU A 4 7.04 -36.61 10.89
C LEU A 4 6.64 -36.91 9.43
N SER A 5 6.62 -35.87 8.60
CA SER A 5 6.38 -36.01 7.16
C SER A 5 7.48 -36.82 6.46
N ARG A 6 7.09 -37.52 5.39
CA ARG A 6 7.98 -38.30 4.51
C ARG A 6 8.81 -37.42 3.57
N LEU A 7 8.21 -36.35 3.05
CA LEU A 7 8.83 -35.47 2.05
C LEU A 7 8.98 -34.06 2.60
N TRP A 8 10.16 -33.48 2.43
CA TRP A 8 10.46 -32.11 2.84
C TRP A 8 11.23 -31.37 1.74
N ALA A 9 10.98 -30.08 1.60
CA ALA A 9 11.74 -29.21 0.72
C ALA A 9 12.09 -27.90 1.43
N GLY A 10 13.20 -27.27 1.05
CA GLY A 10 13.57 -25.96 1.58
C GLY A 10 14.96 -25.53 1.18
N ASN A 11 15.65 -24.83 2.08
CA ASN A 11 16.91 -24.17 1.79
C ASN A 11 17.94 -24.36 2.90
N ILE A 12 19.21 -24.40 2.49
CA ILE A 12 20.36 -24.25 3.39
C ILE A 12 21.03 -22.90 3.17
N TYR A 13 21.62 -22.38 4.25
CA TYR A 13 22.36 -21.13 4.31
C TYR A 13 23.65 -21.34 5.08
N GLY A 14 24.67 -20.51 4.85
CA GLY A 14 25.95 -20.56 5.56
C GLY A 14 27.14 -20.49 4.61
N THR A 15 28.18 -21.28 4.89
CA THR A 15 29.34 -21.42 3.99
C THR A 15 28.96 -21.96 2.61
N ASN A 16 27.85 -22.70 2.57
CA ASN A 16 27.21 -23.21 1.36
C ASN A 16 25.73 -22.78 1.37
N THR A 17 25.21 -22.48 0.19
CA THR A 17 23.80 -22.07 0.00
C THR A 17 23.20 -22.87 -1.13
N GLY A 18 21.98 -23.35 -0.93
CA GLY A 18 21.34 -24.21 -1.92
C GLY A 18 19.91 -24.57 -1.59
N ASN A 19 19.26 -25.21 -2.56
CA ASN A 19 17.97 -25.85 -2.38
C ASN A 19 18.18 -27.26 -1.85
N VAL A 20 17.35 -27.69 -0.90
CA VAL A 20 17.43 -29.02 -0.31
C VAL A 20 16.09 -29.73 -0.41
N PHE A 21 16.13 -31.01 -0.77
CA PHE A 21 14.99 -31.91 -0.74
C PHE A 21 15.34 -33.13 0.11
N VAL A 22 14.48 -33.47 1.07
CA VAL A 22 14.71 -34.54 2.04
C VAL A 22 13.58 -35.54 1.97
N GLU A 23 13.93 -36.80 1.79
CA GLU A 23 13.02 -37.93 1.92
C GLU A 23 13.39 -38.70 3.19
N LEU A 24 12.45 -38.85 4.12
CA LEU A 24 12.62 -39.63 5.34
C LEU A 24 11.58 -40.75 5.36
N ASP A 25 11.97 -41.94 5.81
CA ASP A 25 11.03 -43.02 6.09
C ASP A 25 10.53 -42.91 7.54
N PRO A 26 9.26 -42.51 7.76
CA PRO A 26 8.71 -42.30 9.10
C PRO A 26 8.36 -43.62 9.83
N SER A 27 8.61 -44.78 9.22
CA SER A 27 8.27 -46.10 9.79
C SER A 27 8.93 -46.37 11.15
N ASN A 28 10.08 -45.75 11.44
CA ASN A 28 10.77 -45.88 12.71
C ASN A 28 11.38 -44.54 13.16
N GLN A 29 10.77 -43.89 14.16
CA GLN A 29 11.20 -42.57 14.65
C GLN A 29 12.54 -42.58 15.41
N ASP A 30 12.93 -43.73 15.97
CA ASP A 30 14.21 -43.90 16.67
C ASP A 30 15.36 -44.29 15.73
N ASN A 31 15.04 -44.66 14.48
CA ASN A 31 16.00 -45.02 13.44
C ASN A 31 15.46 -44.59 12.08
N LEU A 32 15.34 -43.27 11.92
CA LEU A 32 14.93 -42.65 10.67
C LEU A 32 16.01 -42.88 9.63
N LYS A 33 15.60 -43.34 8.46
CA LYS A 33 16.46 -43.45 7.29
C LYS A 33 15.93 -42.58 6.18
N GLY A 34 16.83 -42.04 5.37
CA GLY A 34 16.42 -41.13 4.32
C GLY A 34 17.49 -40.80 3.31
N LEU A 35 17.13 -39.87 2.42
CA LEU A 35 17.97 -39.34 1.38
C LEU A 35 17.82 -37.82 1.35
N ILE A 36 18.94 -37.11 1.49
CA ILE A 36 19.03 -35.67 1.27
C ILE A 36 19.59 -35.43 -0.12
N ARG A 37 18.91 -34.59 -0.91
CA ARG A 37 19.41 -34.03 -2.16
C ARG A 37 19.65 -32.54 -1.96
N LEU A 38 20.90 -32.14 -2.04
CA LEU A 38 21.33 -30.76 -1.91
C LEU A 38 21.78 -30.24 -3.28
N GLN A 39 21.08 -29.25 -3.82
CA GLN A 39 21.53 -28.49 -4.98
C GLN A 39 22.23 -27.23 -4.50
N ASP A 40 23.55 -27.31 -4.35
CA ASP A 40 24.40 -26.16 -4.05
C ASP A 40 24.48 -25.25 -5.28
N HIS A 41 24.40 -23.94 -5.07
CA HIS A 41 24.43 -22.96 -6.16
C HIS A 41 25.77 -22.90 -6.91
N LEU A 42 26.86 -23.26 -6.25
CA LEU A 42 28.22 -23.22 -6.81
C LEU A 42 28.74 -24.61 -7.17
N PHE A 43 28.47 -25.60 -6.32
CA PHE A 43 29.05 -26.94 -6.43
C PHE A 43 28.12 -27.99 -7.01
N GLY A 44 26.87 -27.62 -7.33
CA GLY A 44 25.91 -28.51 -7.98
C GLY A 44 25.26 -29.51 -7.01
N LEU A 45 24.83 -30.65 -7.55
CA LEU A 45 24.04 -31.64 -6.82
C LEU A 45 24.94 -32.54 -5.96
N ALA A 46 24.58 -32.67 -4.68
CA ALA A 46 25.09 -33.66 -3.75
C ALA A 46 23.96 -34.49 -3.16
N LEU A 47 24.15 -35.80 -3.06
CA LEU A 47 23.23 -36.74 -2.44
C LEU A 47 23.86 -37.33 -1.18
N PHE A 48 23.10 -37.37 -0.09
CA PHE A 48 23.50 -37.96 1.19
C PHE A 48 22.51 -39.00 1.64
N ASP A 49 22.96 -40.22 1.91
CA ASP A 49 22.17 -41.20 2.64
C ASP A 49 22.22 -40.82 4.12
N VAL A 50 21.06 -40.67 4.76
CA VAL A 50 20.96 -40.18 6.14
C VAL A 50 20.33 -41.19 7.09
N ASP A 51 20.85 -41.20 8.31
CA ASP A 51 20.31 -41.94 9.45
C ASP A 51 20.14 -41.00 10.65
N GLY A 52 19.16 -41.26 11.51
CA GLY A 52 18.95 -40.41 12.66
C GLY A 52 17.70 -40.72 13.47
N LYS A 53 17.22 -39.73 14.23
CA LYS A 53 16.09 -39.89 15.15
C LYS A 53 15.25 -38.62 15.27
N PHE A 54 13.98 -38.80 15.61
CA PHE A 54 13.04 -37.72 15.88
C PHE A 54 12.23 -38.01 17.13
N ASP A 55 12.29 -37.13 18.12
CA ASP A 55 11.63 -37.30 19.43
C ASP A 55 10.26 -36.62 19.54
N GLY A 56 9.69 -36.20 18.40
CA GLY A 56 8.46 -35.41 18.34
C GLY A 56 8.68 -33.90 18.26
N LYS A 57 9.89 -33.41 18.58
CA LYS A 57 10.26 -31.99 18.48
C LYS A 57 11.64 -31.76 17.87
N ILE A 58 12.63 -32.55 18.21
CA ILE A 58 14.02 -32.43 17.77
C ILE A 58 14.29 -33.50 16.71
N LEU A 59 14.83 -33.07 15.57
CA LEU A 59 15.30 -33.90 14.47
C LEU A 59 16.82 -33.92 14.47
N LEU A 60 17.42 -35.09 14.59
CA LEU A 60 18.86 -35.29 14.49
C LEU A 60 19.13 -36.25 13.33
N LEU A 61 19.94 -35.84 12.36
CA LEU A 61 20.35 -36.68 11.24
C LEU A 61 21.88 -36.61 11.05
N CYS A 62 22.47 -37.75 10.76
CA CYS A 62 23.83 -37.90 10.25
C CYS A 62 23.72 -38.35 8.80
N GLY A 63 24.51 -37.75 7.90
CA GLY A 63 24.46 -38.04 6.47
C GLY A 63 25.82 -38.37 5.91
N THR A 64 25.88 -39.44 5.13
CA THR A 64 27.10 -39.86 4.42
C THR A 64 26.97 -39.54 2.94
N ALA A 65 28.02 -38.97 2.35
CA ALA A 65 27.99 -38.56 0.95
C ALA A 65 27.89 -39.79 0.03
N LYS A 66 26.80 -39.86 -0.75
CA LYS A 66 26.54 -40.94 -1.72
C LYS A 66 27.02 -40.59 -3.11
N GLN A 67 26.78 -39.34 -3.53
CA GLN A 67 27.13 -38.85 -4.86
C GLN A 67 27.35 -37.35 -4.82
N THR A 68 28.35 -36.87 -5.54
CA THR A 68 28.65 -35.44 -5.73
C THR A 68 28.90 -35.16 -7.20
N ALA A 69 28.90 -33.88 -7.57
CA ALA A 69 29.38 -33.45 -8.88
C ALA A 69 30.85 -33.82 -9.10
N GLU A 70 31.23 -34.05 -10.36
CA GLU A 70 32.58 -34.44 -10.74
C GLU A 70 33.61 -33.39 -10.27
N GLY A 71 34.66 -33.83 -9.56
CA GLY A 71 35.69 -32.95 -9.00
C GLY A 71 35.32 -32.26 -7.68
N VAL A 72 34.13 -32.53 -7.11
CA VAL A 72 33.69 -31.96 -5.83
C VAL A 72 33.74 -33.02 -4.72
N ALA A 73 34.49 -32.75 -3.66
CA ALA A 73 34.47 -33.54 -2.44
C ALA A 73 33.34 -33.06 -1.51
N ALA A 74 32.53 -33.98 -0.99
CA ALA A 74 31.58 -33.69 0.09
C ALA A 74 31.98 -34.44 1.36
N GLY A 75 31.93 -33.75 2.49
CA GLY A 75 32.08 -34.36 3.81
C GLY A 75 30.75 -34.90 4.30
N ASP A 76 30.82 -35.84 5.23
CA ASP A 76 29.65 -36.29 5.99
C ASP A 76 29.04 -35.10 6.74
N ILE A 77 27.72 -35.09 6.83
CA ILE A 77 26.93 -33.99 7.38
C ILE A 77 26.27 -34.38 8.70
N GLU A 78 26.18 -33.44 9.61
CA GLU A 78 25.38 -33.52 10.83
C GLU A 78 24.31 -32.43 10.77
N VAL A 79 23.07 -32.80 11.05
CA VAL A 79 21.90 -31.93 10.93
C VAL A 79 21.12 -31.98 12.24
N ASN A 80 20.93 -30.81 12.85
CA ASN A 80 20.17 -30.65 14.09
C ASN A 80 19.06 -29.63 13.89
N GLY A 81 17.81 -30.11 13.86
CA GLY A 81 16.60 -29.32 13.62
C GLY A 81 15.60 -29.40 14.76
N THR A 82 14.77 -28.37 14.85
CA THR A 82 13.61 -28.32 15.75
C THR A 82 12.35 -28.09 14.93
N LEU A 83 11.32 -28.92 15.14
CA LEU A 83 9.98 -28.75 14.59
C LEU A 83 9.32 -27.53 15.27
N THR A 84 8.93 -26.56 14.46
CA THR A 84 8.25 -25.34 14.90
C THR A 84 6.73 -25.50 14.86
N GLU A 85 6.01 -24.64 15.57
CA GLU A 85 4.55 -24.70 15.70
C GLU A 85 3.79 -24.59 14.36
N ASN A 86 4.44 -24.01 13.34
CA ASN A 86 3.92 -23.90 11.98
C ASN A 86 4.22 -25.13 11.09
N GLY A 87 4.72 -26.23 11.65
CA GLY A 87 5.02 -27.48 10.94
C GLY A 87 6.33 -27.49 10.15
N GLN A 88 7.17 -26.46 10.26
CA GLN A 88 8.49 -26.41 9.62
C GLN A 88 9.56 -27.03 10.52
N VAL A 89 10.66 -27.50 9.95
CA VAL A 89 11.86 -27.86 10.72
C VAL A 89 12.94 -26.82 10.45
N ARG A 90 13.46 -26.19 11.50
CA ARG A 90 14.54 -25.19 11.41
C ARG A 90 15.72 -25.62 12.26
N GLY A 91 16.92 -25.39 11.77
CA GLY A 91 18.09 -25.95 12.45
C GLY A 91 19.43 -25.48 11.93
N ARG A 92 20.45 -26.18 12.40
CA ARG A 92 21.84 -26.03 11.99
C ARG A 92 22.33 -27.29 11.32
N TRP A 93 23.24 -27.12 10.37
CA TRP A 93 23.95 -28.21 9.73
C TRP A 93 25.45 -27.92 9.75
N SER A 94 26.25 -28.97 9.76
CA SER A 94 27.71 -28.91 9.68
C SER A 94 28.24 -30.11 8.90
N SER A 95 29.45 -30.01 8.35
CA SER A 95 30.12 -31.12 7.71
C SER A 95 31.51 -31.39 8.30
N THR A 96 32.04 -32.58 8.04
CA THR A 96 33.41 -32.97 8.41
C THR A 96 34.49 -32.16 7.68
N LEU A 97 34.15 -31.47 6.59
CA LEU A 97 35.06 -30.57 5.86
C LEU A 97 35.04 -29.14 6.42
N GLY A 98 34.35 -28.89 7.54
CA GLY A 98 34.28 -27.59 8.19
C GLY A 98 33.27 -26.62 7.55
N THR A 99 32.44 -27.09 6.61
CA THR A 99 31.31 -26.30 6.09
C THR A 99 30.12 -26.39 7.04
N GLY A 100 29.23 -25.40 7.01
CA GLY A 100 28.05 -25.41 7.85
C GLY A 100 27.22 -24.14 7.79
N GLY A 101 26.11 -24.16 8.51
CA GLY A 101 25.23 -23.02 8.69
C GLY A 101 23.84 -23.42 9.18
N THR A 102 22.80 -22.82 8.60
CA THR A 102 21.41 -23.00 9.03
C THR A 102 20.53 -23.53 7.91
N PHE A 103 19.43 -24.18 8.24
CA PHE A 103 18.48 -24.67 7.25
C PHE A 103 17.03 -24.45 7.68
N ILE A 104 16.14 -24.49 6.69
CA ILE A 104 14.69 -24.51 6.86
C ILE A 104 14.09 -25.56 5.93
N LEU A 105 13.20 -26.40 6.47
CA LEU A 105 12.48 -27.44 5.74
C LEU A 105 10.97 -27.29 5.94
N HIS A 106 10.23 -27.51 4.85
CA HIS A 106 8.78 -27.46 4.76
C HIS A 106 8.24 -28.84 4.38
N PRO A 107 7.15 -29.33 5.01
CA PRO A 107 6.58 -30.63 4.68
C PRO A 107 5.86 -30.57 3.33
N HIS A 108 6.00 -31.63 2.53
CA HIS A 108 5.48 -31.72 1.15
C HIS A 108 4.72 -33.02 0.87
N ASP A 109 4.51 -33.88 1.87
CA ASP A 109 3.70 -35.11 1.76
C ASP A 109 2.28 -34.96 2.35
N GLN A 110 2.03 -33.89 3.09
CA GLN A 110 0.72 -33.58 3.62
C GLN A 110 -0.07 -32.97 2.47
N ASP A 111 -1.08 -33.70 1.98
CA ASP A 111 -2.16 -33.07 1.22
C ASP A 111 -2.57 -31.81 2.00
N ASN A 112 -2.56 -30.65 1.33
CA ASN A 112 -2.90 -29.34 1.88
C ASN A 112 -4.35 -29.25 2.47
N SER A 113 -4.98 -30.39 2.71
CA SER A 113 -6.32 -30.60 3.27
C SER A 113 -6.31 -30.76 4.79
N ALA A 114 -5.15 -30.98 5.43
CA ALA A 114 -5.04 -31.02 6.89
C ALA A 114 -4.78 -29.61 7.45
N THR A 115 -5.86 -28.82 7.47
CA THR A 115 -6.17 -27.80 8.49
C THR A 115 -4.96 -27.11 9.12
N LYS A 116 -4.63 -25.91 8.64
CA LYS A 116 -3.93 -24.89 9.44
C LYS A 116 -4.72 -24.66 10.74
N GLN A 117 -4.48 -25.46 11.77
CA GLN A 117 -5.03 -25.29 13.13
C GLN A 117 -4.17 -24.30 13.90
N GLY A 118 -4.05 -23.09 13.35
CA GLY A 118 -4.11 -21.86 14.13
C GLY A 118 -5.28 -21.07 13.56
N PRO A 119 -5.87 -20.08 14.27
CA PRO A 119 -6.91 -19.25 13.69
C PRO A 119 -6.33 -18.55 12.45
N SER A 120 -6.53 -19.15 11.28
CA SER A 120 -6.41 -18.45 10.02
C SER A 120 -7.43 -17.33 10.12
N PRO A 121 -7.07 -16.06 9.87
CA PRO A 121 -8.03 -14.97 9.98
C PRO A 121 -9.23 -15.32 9.10
N GLU A 122 -10.37 -15.66 9.72
CA GLU A 122 -11.61 -15.94 8.98
C GLU A 122 -12.05 -14.72 8.16
N GLN A 123 -11.51 -13.55 8.51
CA GLN A 123 -11.90 -12.27 7.98
C GLN A 123 -10.69 -11.34 7.82
N LEU A 124 -10.63 -10.69 6.66
CA LEU A 124 -9.75 -9.57 6.39
C LEU A 124 -10.47 -8.29 6.80
N HIS A 125 -9.86 -7.52 7.70
CA HIS A 125 -10.39 -6.23 8.09
C HIS A 125 -9.79 -5.15 7.18
N THR A 126 -10.63 -4.25 6.69
CA THR A 126 -10.21 -3.12 5.86
C THR A 126 -10.77 -1.82 6.46
N ALA A 127 -9.88 -0.88 6.76
CA ALA A 127 -10.26 0.47 7.13
C ALA A 127 -9.91 1.42 5.99
N VAL A 128 -10.90 2.17 5.52
CA VAL A 128 -10.72 3.27 4.58
C VAL A 128 -11.02 4.58 5.31
N ARG A 129 -10.15 5.57 5.14
CA ARG A 129 -10.31 6.92 5.69
C ARG A 129 -10.00 7.93 4.61
N GLN A 130 -10.94 8.85 4.40
CA GLN A 130 -10.73 9.98 3.51
C GLN A 130 -9.93 11.08 4.23
N ILE A 131 -9.06 11.71 3.48
CA ILE A 131 -8.25 12.85 3.90
C ILE A 131 -8.71 14.07 3.10
N GLY A 132 -8.63 15.25 3.72
CA GLY A 132 -8.90 16.51 3.06
C GLY A 132 -7.89 16.86 1.96
N ALA A 133 -7.91 18.12 1.55
CA ALA A 133 -6.96 18.62 0.58
C ALA A 133 -5.57 18.73 1.21
N VAL A 134 -4.58 18.07 0.62
CA VAL A 134 -3.20 18.02 1.13
C VAL A 134 -2.23 18.73 0.21
N ARG A 135 -1.19 19.30 0.82
CA ARG A 135 -0.04 19.84 0.08
C ARG A 135 1.22 19.30 0.72
N LEU A 136 1.98 18.55 -0.07
CA LEU A 136 3.21 17.89 0.38
C LEU A 136 4.43 18.51 -0.30
N TYR A 137 5.49 18.67 0.47
CA TYR A 137 6.83 18.98 -0.01
C TYR A 137 7.70 17.71 0.02
N ALA A 138 8.87 17.75 -0.63
CA ALA A 138 9.80 16.62 -0.66
C ALA A 138 10.09 16.02 0.73
N GLU A 139 10.34 16.86 1.73
CA GLU A 139 10.54 16.44 3.13
C GLU A 139 9.30 15.75 3.71
N ASP A 140 8.10 16.27 3.45
CA ASP A 140 6.85 15.69 3.94
C ASP A 140 6.62 14.30 3.33
N VAL A 141 6.93 14.14 2.03
CA VAL A 141 6.84 12.83 1.35
C VAL A 141 7.85 11.85 1.95
N ARG A 142 9.08 12.29 2.24
CA ARG A 142 10.10 11.46 2.90
C ARG A 142 9.64 11.01 4.29
N HIS A 143 9.13 11.94 5.11
CA HIS A 143 8.62 11.63 6.43
C HIS A 143 7.43 10.67 6.37
N LEU A 144 6.52 10.87 5.40
CA LEU A 144 5.38 9.98 5.21
C LEU A 144 5.81 8.56 4.83
N ILE A 145 6.77 8.42 3.91
CA ILE A 145 7.35 7.11 3.54
C ILE A 145 7.94 6.42 4.77
N GLN A 146 8.74 7.13 5.58
CA GLN A 146 9.34 6.60 6.80
C GLN A 146 8.29 6.18 7.83
N PHE A 147 7.24 6.99 8.00
CA PHE A 147 6.16 6.73 8.95
C PHE A 147 5.28 5.54 8.54
N ILE A 148 5.06 5.34 7.24
CA ILE A 148 4.36 4.15 6.73
C ILE A 148 5.20 2.90 7.00
N ALA A 149 6.50 2.96 6.70
CA ALA A 149 7.42 1.84 6.81
C ALA A 149 7.73 1.40 8.26
N SER A 150 7.54 2.26 9.26
CA SER A 150 7.95 1.99 10.66
C SER A 150 7.41 0.70 11.27
N ASP A 151 6.25 0.24 10.80
CA ASP A 151 5.53 -0.91 11.38
C ASP A 151 5.64 -2.17 10.50
N PHE A 152 6.54 -2.13 9.51
CA PHE A 152 6.84 -3.21 8.58
C PHE A 152 8.29 -3.68 8.78
N GLY A 153 8.52 -4.98 8.73
CA GLY A 153 9.85 -5.59 8.82
C GLY A 153 10.70 -5.33 7.57
N HIS A 154 10.07 -5.10 6.43
CA HIS A 154 10.73 -4.67 5.20
C HIS A 154 10.34 -3.23 4.85
N ASN A 155 11.31 -2.31 4.88
CA ASN A 155 11.11 -0.86 4.64
C ASN A 155 10.92 -0.49 3.16
N THR A 156 10.43 -1.41 2.33
CA THR A 156 10.34 -1.22 0.88
C THR A 156 8.96 -0.71 0.49
N VAL A 157 8.80 0.61 0.56
CA VAL A 157 7.60 1.29 0.06
C VAL A 157 7.70 1.43 -1.45
N THR A 158 6.65 1.07 -2.17
CA THR A 158 6.49 1.35 -3.60
C THR A 158 5.76 2.68 -3.77
N VAL A 159 6.30 3.52 -4.63
CA VAL A 159 5.74 4.83 -4.99
C VAL A 159 5.23 4.76 -6.42
N SER A 160 3.95 5.06 -6.61
CA SER A 160 3.33 5.27 -7.91
C SER A 160 3.08 6.75 -8.14
N PHE A 161 3.48 7.26 -9.28
CA PHE A 161 3.19 8.64 -9.69
C PHE A 161 2.81 8.68 -11.18
N ARG A 162 2.18 9.76 -11.62
CA ARG A 162 1.83 9.94 -13.02
C ARG A 162 2.79 10.91 -13.70
N GLU A 163 3.41 10.44 -14.78
CA GLU A 163 4.21 11.24 -15.70
C GLU A 163 3.63 11.10 -17.10
N ARG A 164 3.29 12.21 -17.76
CA ARG A 164 2.72 12.23 -19.13
C ARG A 164 1.49 11.29 -19.32
N ARG A 165 0.64 11.19 -18.28
CA ARG A 165 -0.55 10.32 -18.20
C ARG A 165 -0.26 8.82 -18.06
N ILE A 166 0.99 8.42 -17.91
CA ILE A 166 1.38 7.05 -17.61
C ILE A 166 1.64 6.96 -16.11
N GLU A 167 1.11 5.93 -15.47
CA GLU A 167 1.42 5.61 -14.08
C GLU A 167 2.71 4.80 -14.04
N THR A 168 3.71 5.33 -13.35
CA THR A 168 5.02 4.70 -13.16
C THR A 168 5.14 4.27 -11.71
N ASN A 169 5.65 3.06 -11.48
CA ASN A 169 5.89 2.49 -10.16
C ASN A 169 7.39 2.31 -9.96
N MET A 170 7.91 2.75 -8.82
CA MET A 170 9.30 2.52 -8.42
C MET A 170 9.42 2.41 -6.91
N TYR A 171 10.57 1.95 -6.40
CA TYR A 171 10.81 1.93 -4.97
C TYR A 171 11.03 3.33 -4.42
N ALA A 172 10.67 3.53 -3.15
CA ALA A 172 10.78 4.83 -2.49
C ALA A 172 12.22 5.37 -2.45
N ALA A 173 13.22 4.50 -2.35
CA ALA A 173 14.63 4.91 -2.39
C ALA A 173 14.98 5.56 -3.74
N ASP A 174 14.59 4.92 -4.85
CA ASP A 174 14.82 5.44 -6.20
C ASP A 174 14.02 6.72 -6.46
N PHE A 175 12.76 6.75 -6.03
CA PHE A 175 11.90 7.92 -6.12
C PHE A 175 12.47 9.14 -5.40
N LEU A 176 13.01 8.95 -4.19
CA LEU A 176 13.60 10.03 -3.42
C LEU A 176 14.92 10.52 -4.04
N ASN A 177 15.71 9.62 -4.62
CA ASN A 177 16.93 9.98 -5.35
C ASN A 177 16.63 10.80 -6.61
N GLU A 178 15.51 10.54 -7.28
CA GLU A 178 15.08 11.27 -8.48
C GLU A 178 14.15 12.46 -8.19
N SER A 179 13.82 12.72 -6.92
CA SER A 179 12.79 13.69 -6.52
C SER A 179 12.97 15.10 -7.11
N GLU A 180 14.19 15.59 -7.21
CA GLU A 180 14.47 16.91 -7.80
C GLU A 180 14.14 16.98 -9.29
N ARG A 181 14.38 15.89 -10.03
CA ARG A 181 14.08 15.77 -11.47
C ARG A 181 12.58 15.69 -11.72
N LEU A 182 11.86 15.05 -10.80
CA LEU A 182 10.43 14.74 -10.92
C LEU A 182 9.53 15.97 -10.77
N GLY A 183 9.93 16.98 -9.99
CA GLY A 183 9.27 18.30 -10.00
C GLY A 183 7.90 18.33 -9.29
N GLU A 184 6.84 18.78 -9.97
CA GLU A 184 5.48 18.86 -9.40
C GLU A 184 4.62 17.68 -9.86
N HIS A 185 3.98 17.00 -8.91
CA HIS A 185 3.02 15.92 -9.19
C HIS A 185 1.65 16.19 -8.60
N ARG A 186 0.65 15.65 -9.30
CA ARG A 186 -0.78 15.72 -8.96
C ARG A 186 -1.38 14.37 -8.56
N TYR A 187 -0.57 13.32 -8.61
CA TYR A 187 -0.94 11.97 -8.24
C TYR A 187 0.24 11.29 -7.55
N LEU A 188 -0.02 10.67 -6.41
CA LEU A 188 0.93 9.85 -5.68
C LEU A 188 0.19 8.74 -4.96
N ARG A 189 0.64 7.50 -5.17
CA ARG A 189 0.22 6.35 -4.38
C ARG A 189 1.43 5.79 -3.65
N LEU A 190 1.33 5.65 -2.35
CA LEU A 190 2.30 4.94 -1.53
C LEU A 190 1.71 3.57 -1.18
N TYR A 191 2.49 2.52 -1.40
CA TYR A 191 2.06 1.15 -1.19
C TYR A 191 3.13 0.37 -0.45
N ILE A 192 2.73 -0.32 0.63
CA ILE A 192 3.57 -1.28 1.33
C ILE A 192 2.72 -2.49 1.70
N GLN A 193 3.31 -3.68 1.62
CA GLN A 193 2.69 -4.91 2.08
C GLN A 193 3.73 -5.83 2.69
N GLU A 194 3.32 -6.62 3.67
CA GLU A 194 4.11 -7.74 4.15
C GLU A 194 3.21 -8.89 4.60
N PRO A 195 3.73 -10.13 4.60
CA PRO A 195 3.02 -11.27 5.19
C PRO A 195 2.86 -11.04 6.70
N ASP A 196 1.63 -11.09 7.19
CA ASP A 196 1.29 -11.06 8.61
C ASP A 196 1.18 -12.49 9.16
N LEU A 197 0.85 -12.62 10.45
CA LEU A 197 0.53 -13.90 11.10
C LEU A 197 -0.43 -14.73 10.24
N TYR A 198 -0.16 -16.05 10.15
CA TYR A 198 -0.93 -17.03 9.37
C TYR A 198 -0.83 -16.90 7.84
N GLY A 199 0.06 -16.04 7.32
CA GLY A 199 0.35 -15.93 5.89
C GLY A 199 -0.64 -15.08 5.11
N VAL A 200 -1.39 -14.22 5.80
CA VAL A 200 -2.26 -13.21 5.20
C VAL A 200 -1.48 -11.91 5.07
N ASN A 201 -1.49 -11.26 3.91
CA ASN A 201 -0.76 -9.99 3.77
C ASN A 201 -1.48 -8.86 4.52
N LYS A 202 -0.76 -8.13 5.35
CA LYS A 202 -1.17 -6.80 5.79
C LYS A 202 -0.60 -5.76 4.82
N MET A 203 -1.38 -4.72 4.55
CA MET A 203 -0.98 -3.69 3.60
C MET A 203 -1.49 -2.31 4.01
N VAL A 204 -0.76 -1.29 3.55
CA VAL A 204 -1.13 0.11 3.67
C VAL A 204 -1.03 0.73 2.28
N VAL A 205 -2.09 1.43 1.88
CA VAL A 205 -2.16 2.22 0.66
C VAL A 205 -2.53 3.64 1.04
N ILE A 206 -1.73 4.61 0.62
CA ILE A 206 -2.10 6.03 0.65
C ILE A 206 -2.22 6.48 -0.78
N GLU A 207 -3.42 6.88 -1.19
CA GLU A 207 -3.66 7.43 -2.52
C GLU A 207 -4.00 8.91 -2.41
N LEU A 208 -3.21 9.74 -3.09
CA LEU A 208 -3.38 11.18 -3.17
C LEU A 208 -3.60 11.57 -4.62
N ASN A 209 -4.77 12.13 -4.91
CA ASN A 209 -5.21 12.40 -6.26
C ASN A 209 -5.80 13.80 -6.36
N ALA A 210 -5.22 14.65 -7.22
CA ALA A 210 -5.68 16.03 -7.40
C ALA A 210 -7.14 16.13 -7.89
N GLU A 211 -7.57 15.20 -8.73
CA GLU A 211 -8.91 15.19 -9.33
C GLU A 211 -9.88 14.33 -8.52
N GLY A 212 -9.38 13.27 -7.90
CA GLY A 212 -10.16 12.33 -7.07
C GLY A 212 -10.12 12.62 -5.58
N GLU A 213 -10.42 11.60 -4.78
CA GLU A 213 -10.33 11.67 -3.33
C GLU A 213 -8.92 11.33 -2.85
N ASN A 214 -8.57 11.82 -1.67
CA ASN A 214 -7.36 11.39 -0.97
C ASN A 214 -7.81 10.35 0.05
N GLU A 215 -7.23 9.16 0.02
CA GLU A 215 -7.61 8.08 0.92
C GLU A 215 -6.40 7.37 1.53
N VAL A 216 -6.59 6.94 2.77
CA VAL A 216 -5.75 5.95 3.43
C VAL A 216 -6.56 4.67 3.54
N ARG A 217 -5.99 3.59 3.03
CA ARG A 217 -6.54 2.24 3.09
C ARG A 217 -5.55 1.36 3.84
N VAL A 218 -6.03 0.75 4.92
CA VAL A 218 -5.26 -0.23 5.69
C VAL A 218 -6.02 -1.53 5.69
N GLN A 219 -5.32 -2.63 5.46
CA GLN A 219 -5.90 -3.96 5.47
C GLN A 219 -4.98 -4.92 6.23
N GLY A 220 -5.57 -5.85 6.99
CA GLY A 220 -4.83 -6.83 7.77
C GLY A 220 -5.73 -7.84 8.47
N ALA A 221 -5.09 -8.77 9.18
CA ALA A 221 -5.76 -9.86 9.89
C ALA A 221 -6.42 -9.40 11.20
N GLN A 222 -5.86 -8.39 11.88
CA GLN A 222 -6.32 -7.92 13.18
C GLN A 222 -7.04 -6.57 13.06
N GLU A 223 -8.32 -6.51 13.42
CA GLU A 223 -9.13 -5.29 13.39
C GLU A 223 -8.52 -4.12 14.18
N SER A 224 -7.98 -4.43 15.37
CA SER A 224 -7.38 -3.44 16.27
C SER A 224 -6.16 -2.77 15.63
N TRP A 225 -5.29 -3.54 14.97
CA TRP A 225 -4.15 -3.03 14.24
C TRP A 225 -4.60 -2.21 13.02
N VAL A 226 -5.55 -2.74 12.23
CA VAL A 226 -6.07 -2.06 11.04
C VAL A 226 -6.65 -0.68 11.39
N THR A 227 -7.49 -0.63 12.43
CA THR A 227 -8.12 0.62 12.88
C THR A 227 -7.08 1.56 13.48
N GLY A 228 -6.19 1.06 14.34
CA GLY A 228 -5.14 1.88 14.97
C GLY A 228 -4.17 2.49 13.96
N LYS A 229 -3.70 1.69 12.98
CA LYS A 229 -2.79 2.18 11.93
C LYS A 229 -3.50 3.18 11.01
N ALA A 230 -4.76 2.95 10.65
CA ALA A 230 -5.54 3.89 9.86
C ALA A 230 -5.72 5.25 10.58
N GLU A 231 -6.12 5.25 11.86
CA GLU A 231 -6.27 6.50 12.63
C GLU A 231 -4.94 7.22 12.84
N SER A 232 -3.86 6.47 13.10
CA SER A 232 -2.50 7.02 13.23
C SER A 232 -2.02 7.70 11.93
N LEU A 233 -2.25 7.05 10.79
CA LEU A 233 -1.93 7.62 9.46
C LEU A 233 -2.76 8.86 9.17
N VAL A 234 -4.07 8.85 9.47
CA VAL A 234 -4.92 10.03 9.31
C VAL A 234 -4.45 11.17 10.21
N ALA A 235 -4.13 10.89 11.48
CA ALA A 235 -3.64 11.90 12.42
C ALA A 235 -2.33 12.52 11.92
N HIS A 236 -1.40 11.70 11.40
CA HIS A 236 -0.17 12.19 10.78
C HIS A 236 -0.47 13.06 9.54
N MET A 237 -1.37 12.60 8.67
CA MET A 237 -1.74 13.28 7.44
C MET A 237 -2.48 14.61 7.65
N ARG A 238 -3.21 14.76 8.78
CA ARG A 238 -3.86 16.03 9.16
C ARG A 238 -2.87 17.18 9.29
N SER A 239 -1.60 16.92 9.62
CA SER A 239 -0.57 17.96 9.67
C SER A 239 -0.28 18.58 8.29
N PHE A 240 -0.53 17.82 7.22
CA PHE A 240 -0.35 18.24 5.83
C PHE A 240 -1.62 18.80 5.19
N GLU A 241 -2.78 18.66 5.85
CA GLU A 241 -4.04 19.19 5.36
C GLU A 241 -4.04 20.72 5.33
N LYS A 242 -4.72 21.27 4.34
CA LYS A 242 -5.02 22.69 4.26
C LYS A 242 -6.48 22.89 4.63
N PRO A 243 -6.81 23.24 5.89
CA PRO A 243 -8.21 23.28 6.35
C PRO A 243 -9.09 24.22 5.52
N LEU A 244 -8.52 25.32 5.02
CA LEU A 244 -9.20 26.21 4.08
C LEU A 244 -9.50 25.53 2.74
N ALA A 245 -8.53 24.86 2.13
CA ALA A 245 -8.74 24.15 0.86
C ALA A 245 -9.67 22.93 1.02
N THR A 246 -9.55 22.21 2.15
CA THR A 246 -10.45 21.11 2.52
C THR A 246 -11.87 21.61 2.71
N SER A 247 -12.07 22.73 3.43
CA SER A 247 -13.39 23.33 3.61
C SER A 247 -13.96 23.85 2.29
N VAL A 248 -13.14 24.50 1.46
CA VAL A 248 -13.54 24.98 0.13
C VAL A 248 -13.98 23.80 -0.76
N ARG A 249 -13.29 22.66 -0.73
CA ARG A 249 -13.67 21.48 -1.53
C ARG A 249 -14.87 20.73 -0.94
N LYS A 250 -14.91 20.52 0.37
CA LYS A 250 -16.00 19.81 1.08
C LYS A 250 -17.31 20.60 1.05
N PHE A 251 -17.23 21.92 1.13
CA PHE A 251 -18.41 22.77 1.22
C PHE A 251 -18.67 23.61 -0.04
N GLY A 252 -17.80 23.56 -1.06
CA GLY A 252 -17.89 24.42 -2.27
C GLY A 252 -17.95 25.93 -1.96
N LEU A 253 -17.76 26.27 -0.67
CA LEU A 253 -18.11 27.50 0.03
C LEU A 253 -19.38 28.19 -0.46
N ASN A 254 -20.52 27.93 0.19
CA ASN A 254 -21.71 28.80 0.19
C ASN A 254 -22.34 29.18 -1.16
N VAL A 255 -21.75 28.97 -2.34
CA VAL A 255 -22.30 29.45 -3.61
C VAL A 255 -23.63 28.79 -3.89
N ASN A 256 -23.76 27.48 -3.69
CA ASN A 256 -25.04 26.79 -3.86
C ASN A 256 -26.09 27.31 -2.87
N GLY A 257 -25.70 27.61 -1.63
CA GLY A 257 -26.60 28.19 -0.62
C GLY A 257 -27.00 29.63 -0.92
N LEU A 258 -26.05 30.46 -1.38
CA LEU A 258 -26.27 31.86 -1.77
C LEU A 258 -27.09 31.94 -3.06
N MET A 259 -26.82 31.08 -4.04
CA MET A 259 -27.62 30.92 -5.26
C MET A 259 -29.02 30.44 -4.92
N LEU A 260 -29.19 29.50 -4.00
CA LEU A 260 -30.51 29.06 -3.54
C LEU A 260 -31.26 30.18 -2.80
N LEU A 261 -30.57 30.95 -1.95
CA LEU A 261 -31.15 32.14 -1.31
C LEU A 261 -31.56 33.20 -2.35
N PHE A 262 -30.74 33.46 -3.36
CA PHE A 262 -31.09 34.35 -4.48
C PHE A 262 -32.31 33.85 -5.24
N VAL A 263 -32.36 32.55 -5.53
CA VAL A 263 -33.50 31.92 -6.20
C VAL A 263 -34.77 32.08 -5.37
N VAL A 264 -34.73 31.80 -4.07
CA VAL A 264 -35.89 31.95 -3.18
C VAL A 264 -36.33 33.41 -3.04
N ALA A 265 -35.39 34.34 -2.95
CA ALA A 265 -35.70 35.76 -2.78
C ALA A 265 -36.28 36.41 -4.06
N LEU A 266 -35.79 36.01 -5.24
CA LEU A 266 -36.08 36.69 -6.52
C LEU A 266 -37.17 36.02 -7.36
N ILE A 267 -37.46 34.73 -7.16
CA ILE A 267 -38.52 34.01 -7.88
C ILE A 267 -39.92 34.66 -7.80
N PRO A 268 -40.38 35.20 -6.66
CA PRO A 268 -41.76 35.66 -6.52
C PRO A 268 -42.17 36.73 -7.52
N ASP A 269 -41.22 37.61 -7.87
CA ASP A 269 -41.47 38.80 -8.70
C ASP A 269 -41.54 38.49 -10.20
N LEU A 270 -41.12 37.29 -10.61
CA LEU A 270 -41.13 36.87 -12.01
C LEU A 270 -42.45 36.20 -12.40
N ASP A 271 -42.82 36.30 -13.67
CA ASP A 271 -43.92 35.54 -14.26
C ASP A 271 -43.55 34.04 -14.41
N PHE A 272 -44.51 33.19 -14.76
CA PHE A 272 -44.28 31.74 -14.81
C PHE A 272 -43.09 31.34 -15.72
N TRP A 273 -42.98 31.96 -16.89
CA TRP A 273 -41.90 31.65 -17.84
C TRP A 273 -40.57 32.27 -17.41
N GLY A 274 -40.57 33.48 -16.83
CA GLY A 274 -39.40 34.11 -16.23
C GLY A 274 -38.83 33.29 -15.08
N ARG A 275 -39.68 32.69 -14.23
CA ARG A 275 -39.25 31.77 -13.16
C ARG A 275 -38.52 30.55 -13.70
N ILE A 276 -39.07 29.90 -14.73
CA ILE A 276 -38.44 28.73 -15.37
C ILE A 276 -37.10 29.11 -15.99
N ALA A 277 -37.06 30.21 -16.76
CA ALA A 277 -35.84 30.68 -17.42
C ALA A 277 -34.74 31.05 -16.41
N PHE A 278 -35.11 31.75 -15.33
CA PHE A 278 -34.18 32.13 -14.28
C PHE A 278 -33.63 30.91 -13.52
N LEU A 279 -34.50 29.96 -13.17
CA LEU A 279 -34.08 28.73 -12.50
C LEU A 279 -33.15 27.89 -13.38
N ALA A 280 -33.44 27.76 -14.67
CA ALA A 280 -32.56 27.07 -15.62
C ALA A 280 -31.19 27.76 -15.75
N ALA A 281 -31.17 29.10 -15.82
CA ALA A 281 -29.93 29.86 -15.87
C ALA A 281 -29.07 29.70 -14.60
N VAL A 282 -29.69 29.76 -13.42
CA VAL A 282 -29.00 29.55 -12.14
C VAL A 282 -28.41 28.15 -12.04
N VAL A 283 -29.15 27.11 -12.44
CA VAL A 283 -28.66 25.73 -12.48
C VAL A 283 -27.47 25.60 -13.43
N LEU A 284 -27.53 26.23 -14.62
CA LEU A 284 -26.44 26.23 -15.58
C LEU A 284 -25.18 26.91 -15.01
N ILE A 285 -25.33 28.08 -14.39
CA ILE A 285 -24.22 28.80 -13.75
C ILE A 285 -23.62 27.94 -12.64
N ALA A 286 -24.44 27.34 -11.78
CA ALA A 286 -23.98 26.46 -10.71
C ALA A 286 -23.18 25.26 -11.28
N ALA A 287 -23.66 24.64 -12.35
CA ALA A 287 -22.94 23.55 -13.02
C ALA A 287 -21.57 23.99 -13.57
N VAL A 288 -21.51 25.16 -14.22
CA VAL A 288 -20.25 25.73 -14.73
C VAL A 288 -19.28 26.04 -13.60
N VAL A 289 -19.76 26.68 -12.52
CA VAL A 289 -18.94 27.01 -11.34
C VAL A 289 -18.37 25.74 -10.70
N VAL A 290 -19.20 24.72 -10.49
CA VAL A 290 -18.75 23.42 -9.95
C VAL A 290 -17.67 22.80 -10.83
N GLN A 291 -17.85 22.83 -12.16
CA GLN A 291 -16.87 22.28 -13.09
C GLN A 291 -15.56 23.06 -13.10
N MET A 292 -15.62 24.40 -13.07
CA MET A 292 -14.43 25.24 -12.98
C MET A 292 -13.70 25.06 -11.64
N HIS A 293 -14.45 24.94 -10.55
CA HIS A 293 -13.90 24.75 -9.21
C HIS A 293 -13.10 23.44 -9.12
N LYS A 294 -13.64 22.34 -9.66
CA LYS A 294 -12.93 21.04 -9.74
C LYS A 294 -11.62 21.13 -10.50
N ARG A 295 -11.56 21.97 -11.55
CA ARG A 295 -10.37 22.15 -12.38
C ARG A 295 -9.31 23.06 -11.75
N LEU A 296 -9.73 24.04 -10.96
CA LEU A 296 -8.84 25.08 -10.42
C LEU A 296 -8.26 24.74 -9.04
N ILE A 297 -8.98 23.98 -8.21
CA ILE A 297 -8.53 23.63 -6.85
C ILE A 297 -8.22 22.13 -6.78
N PRO A 298 -6.95 21.74 -6.98
CA PRO A 298 -6.54 20.35 -6.86
C PRO A 298 -6.65 19.87 -5.40
N ASN A 299 -7.09 18.62 -5.20
CA ASN A 299 -7.14 17.99 -3.87
C ASN A 299 -5.73 17.76 -3.28
N THR A 300 -4.76 17.56 -4.16
CA THR A 300 -3.41 17.19 -3.83
C THR A 300 -2.47 17.92 -4.76
N VAL A 301 -1.43 18.52 -4.18
CA VAL A 301 -0.28 19.00 -4.92
C VAL A 301 0.99 18.61 -4.18
N ILE A 302 1.93 18.01 -4.90
CA ILE A 302 3.18 17.49 -4.36
C ILE A 302 4.33 18.21 -5.04
N TYR A 303 5.14 18.90 -4.25
CA TYR A 303 6.31 19.64 -4.70
C TYR A 303 7.57 18.88 -4.30
N LEU A 304 8.17 18.16 -5.24
CA LEU A 304 9.43 17.44 -5.03
C LEU A 304 10.66 18.32 -5.32
N SER A 305 10.49 19.41 -6.06
CA SER A 305 11.56 20.39 -6.32
C SER A 305 11.87 21.28 -5.09
N PRO A 306 13.14 21.66 -4.88
CA PRO A 306 13.53 22.58 -3.79
C PRO A 306 12.93 23.99 -3.93
N ARG A 307 12.46 24.39 -5.11
CA ARG A 307 11.79 25.69 -5.30
C ARG A 307 10.35 25.63 -4.80
N LYS A 308 10.15 26.01 -3.54
CA LYS A 308 8.81 26.22 -2.98
C LYS A 308 8.11 27.35 -3.75
N PRO A 309 6.86 27.16 -4.22
CA PRO A 309 6.11 28.25 -4.84
C PRO A 309 5.91 29.41 -3.85
N GLY A 310 6.04 30.64 -4.35
CA GLY A 310 5.82 31.86 -3.58
C GLY A 310 4.43 31.92 -2.95
N ILE A 311 4.26 32.80 -1.96
CA ILE A 311 2.98 32.99 -1.22
C ILE A 311 1.81 33.27 -2.19
N VAL A 312 2.07 34.04 -3.24
CA VAL A 312 1.10 34.38 -4.29
C VAL A 312 0.65 33.13 -5.07
N GLY A 313 1.59 32.31 -5.54
CA GLY A 313 1.26 31.06 -6.24
C GLY A 313 0.51 30.05 -5.36
N ARG A 314 0.73 30.10 -4.04
CA ARG A 314 0.05 29.23 -3.07
C ARG A 314 -1.39 29.65 -2.74
N ALA A 315 -1.70 30.95 -2.84
CA ALA A 315 -3.00 31.51 -2.50
C ALA A 315 -3.90 31.80 -3.71
N LEU A 316 -3.31 31.93 -4.91
CA LEU A 316 -4.01 32.21 -6.16
C LEU A 316 -5.22 31.28 -6.43
N PRO A 317 -5.16 29.95 -6.24
CA PRO A 317 -6.31 29.07 -6.47
C PRO A 317 -7.50 29.37 -5.54
N THR A 318 -7.22 29.75 -4.30
CA THR A 318 -8.25 30.11 -3.31
C THR A 318 -8.90 31.44 -3.66
N PHE A 319 -8.10 32.44 -4.04
CA PHE A 319 -8.63 33.74 -4.49
C PHE A 319 -9.44 33.62 -5.78
N LEU A 320 -8.99 32.79 -6.74
CA LEU A 320 -9.75 32.51 -7.98
C LEU A 320 -11.12 31.88 -7.69
N SER A 321 -11.21 30.98 -6.70
CA SER A 321 -12.48 30.39 -6.30
C SER A 321 -13.45 31.41 -5.71
N TRP A 322 -12.96 32.30 -4.83
CA TRP A 322 -13.77 33.40 -4.30
C TRP A 322 -14.21 34.39 -5.39
N GLY A 323 -13.32 34.70 -6.34
CA GLY A 323 -13.65 35.53 -7.51
C GLY A 323 -14.73 34.89 -8.39
N LEU A 324 -14.64 33.58 -8.65
CA LEU A 324 -15.67 32.83 -9.39
C LEU A 324 -17.02 32.86 -8.67
N ALA A 325 -17.03 32.67 -7.35
CA ALA A 325 -18.25 32.79 -6.56
C ALA A 325 -18.90 34.18 -6.71
N PHE A 326 -18.12 35.25 -6.52
CA PHE A 326 -18.62 36.62 -6.59
C PHE A 326 -19.12 37.01 -7.99
N THR A 327 -18.37 36.64 -9.03
CA THR A 327 -18.78 36.87 -10.43
C THR A 327 -20.03 36.09 -10.80
N SER A 328 -20.19 34.86 -10.32
CA SER A 328 -21.37 34.05 -10.60
C SER A 328 -22.66 34.65 -10.01
N ALA A 329 -22.59 35.21 -8.80
CA ALA A 329 -23.69 35.95 -8.18
C ALA A 329 -24.05 37.22 -8.95
N LEU A 330 -23.04 37.99 -9.40
CA LEU A 330 -23.25 39.19 -10.23
C LEU A 330 -23.93 38.85 -11.56
N VAL A 331 -23.48 37.79 -12.23
CA VAL A 331 -24.08 37.32 -13.49
C VAL A 331 -25.54 36.90 -13.27
N ALA A 332 -25.83 36.17 -12.18
CA ALA A 332 -27.20 35.78 -11.85
C ALA A 332 -28.11 37.00 -11.62
N ALA A 333 -27.62 38.03 -10.92
CA ALA A 333 -28.36 39.28 -10.70
C ALA A 333 -28.62 40.04 -12.02
N VAL A 334 -27.64 40.08 -12.93
CA VAL A 334 -27.82 40.70 -14.25
C VAL A 334 -28.85 39.94 -15.09
N ILE A 335 -28.81 38.61 -15.08
CA ILE A 335 -29.80 37.77 -15.78
C ILE A 335 -31.21 38.03 -15.22
N TYR A 336 -31.35 38.11 -13.90
CA TYR A 336 -32.61 38.48 -13.28
C TYR A 336 -33.13 39.83 -13.79
N GLY A 337 -32.29 40.87 -13.76
CA GLY A 337 -32.67 42.21 -14.22
C GLY A 337 -33.05 42.27 -15.72
N LEU A 338 -32.42 41.44 -16.56
CA LEU A 338 -32.79 41.29 -17.97
C LEU A 338 -34.13 40.57 -18.17
N ILE A 339 -34.43 39.56 -17.34
CA ILE A 339 -35.71 38.82 -17.38
C ILE A 339 -36.84 39.70 -16.83
N ASN A 340 -36.60 40.44 -15.76
CA ASN A 340 -37.58 41.35 -15.15
C ASN A 340 -37.80 42.64 -15.98
N GLY A 341 -36.95 42.91 -16.97
CA GLY A 341 -37.04 44.09 -17.84
C GLY A 341 -36.52 45.38 -17.22
N GLU A 342 -35.84 45.32 -16.08
CA GLU A 342 -35.19 46.47 -15.41
C GLU A 342 -33.91 46.90 -16.12
N ILE A 343 -33.23 45.97 -16.78
CA ILE A 343 -32.04 46.23 -17.58
C ILE A 343 -32.46 46.23 -19.05
N PRO A 344 -32.22 47.32 -19.81
CA PRO A 344 -32.53 47.35 -21.23
C PRO A 344 -31.75 46.25 -21.95
N LYS A 345 -32.46 45.44 -22.75
CA LYS A 345 -31.83 44.38 -23.54
C LYS A 345 -30.79 45.02 -24.44
N PRO A 346 -29.51 44.58 -24.37
CA PRO A 346 -28.59 44.90 -25.43
C PRO A 346 -29.09 44.12 -26.64
N TRP A 347 -29.73 44.86 -27.56
CA TRP A 347 -30.24 44.43 -28.87
C TRP A 347 -31.48 43.53 -28.84
#